data_AF-A0A0R1Z227-F1
#
_entry.id   AF-A0A0R1Z227-F1
#
_cell.length_a   1.000
_cell.length_b   1.000
_cell.length_c   1.000
_cell.angle_alpha   90.00
_cell.angle_beta   90.00
_cell.angle_gamma   90.00
#
_symmetry.space_group_name_H-M   'P 1'
#
loop_
_entity.id
_entity.type
_entity.pdbx_description
1 polymer ?
#
loop_
_entity_poly.entity_id
_entity_poly.type
_entity_poly.pdbx_seq_one_letter_code
_entity_poly.pdbx_strand_id
1 'polypeptide(L)'
;MVKMCTSVTFLSETGDNFLARTMDFGFELKGRPVAVPRDQTFPSDVANSSYHTKYGFVGAGRNLGNYILVDGVNEKGVSAAALYFSGEAQFADKSVPGKVNIAPHEVLNWILGNAASVQELGTLIDQLNVVAAPVKVMGKSVPLHWIVTDRTGESDVLEIMADGVHYMKNPVGVMTNSPDFTWHLKNLSNYTELKPTPHPARDYDGYQVSSFGPGSGALGMPGDYTSVSRFIRTVYMREYTDQVATSQTVTELSHILNAVEIPKGVKIKQDGSEDYTQYRGYMDTQNLIYSMQPYNDQTIYQVALTEDLMNQSTPTEFPIADQQQFQKMN
;
A
#
# COMPACT_ATOMS: atom_id res chain seq x y z
N MET A 1 -7.75 13.54 -11.78
CA MET A 1 -7.09 13.76 -10.47
C MET A 1 -6.01 12.71 -10.31
N VAL A 2 -4.75 13.11 -10.31
CA VAL A 2 -3.61 12.18 -10.28
C VAL A 2 -3.17 11.97 -8.83
N LYS A 3 -3.84 11.04 -8.13
CA LYS A 3 -3.55 10.68 -6.73
C LYS A 3 -2.67 9.45 -6.68
N MET A 4 -1.76 9.41 -5.73
CA MET A 4 -0.56 8.59 -5.85
C MET A 4 -0.29 7.87 -4.55
N CYS A 5 0.05 6.61 -4.60
CA CYS A 5 0.46 5.81 -3.46
C CYS A 5 1.49 4.82 -3.97
N THR A 6 2.42 4.41 -3.14
CA THR A 6 3.36 3.33 -3.48
C THR A 6 3.25 2.25 -2.44
N SER A 7 3.31 0.98 -2.83
CA SER A 7 3.45 -0.15 -1.92
C SER A 7 4.59 -1.06 -2.37
N VAL A 8 5.25 -1.69 -1.41
CA VAL A 8 6.41 -2.55 -1.61
C VAL A 8 6.38 -3.70 -0.60
N THR A 9 6.68 -4.92 -1.04
CA THR A 9 6.94 -6.06 -0.17
C THR A 9 8.43 -6.24 0.07
N PHE A 10 8.79 -6.78 1.23
CA PHE A 10 10.19 -7.02 1.59
C PHE A 10 10.31 -8.27 2.43
N LEU A 11 11.33 -9.08 2.14
CA LEU A 11 11.67 -10.28 2.89
C LEU A 11 12.90 -9.99 3.74
N SER A 12 12.77 -10.11 5.06
CA SER A 12 13.89 -9.96 5.99
C SER A 12 14.86 -11.14 5.84
N GLU A 13 16.11 -10.94 6.27
CA GLU A 13 17.13 -12.01 6.31
C GLU A 13 16.70 -13.18 7.21
N THR A 14 15.86 -12.90 8.21
CA THR A 14 15.30 -13.89 9.14
C THR A 14 14.05 -14.61 8.62
N GLY A 15 13.59 -14.29 7.40
CA GLY A 15 12.50 -14.99 6.73
C GLY A 15 11.10 -14.41 6.96
N ASP A 16 10.99 -13.21 7.54
CA ASP A 16 9.72 -12.54 7.78
C ASP A 16 9.36 -11.62 6.61
N ASN A 17 8.11 -11.71 6.16
CA ASN A 17 7.56 -10.96 5.03
C ASN A 17 6.81 -9.72 5.52
N PHE A 18 7.04 -8.62 4.80
CA PHE A 18 6.43 -7.33 5.07
C PHE A 18 5.70 -6.78 3.85
N LEU A 19 4.65 -5.99 4.10
CA LEU A 19 4.09 -5.03 3.15
C LEU A 19 4.24 -3.62 3.72
N ALA A 20 4.75 -2.69 2.93
CA ALA A 20 4.81 -1.29 3.31
C ALA A 20 4.18 -0.42 2.23
N ARG A 21 3.73 0.78 2.61
CA ARG A 21 3.13 1.73 1.67
C ARG A 21 3.31 3.19 2.05
N THR A 22 3.26 4.08 1.06
CA THR A 22 3.01 5.53 1.22
C THR A 22 1.55 5.85 0.90
N MET A 23 0.92 6.69 1.71
CA MET A 23 -0.40 7.26 1.43
C MET A 23 -0.25 8.68 0.89
N ASP A 24 -0.35 8.90 -0.42
CA ASP A 24 -0.20 10.24 -1.02
C ASP A 24 -1.53 10.80 -1.53
N PHE A 25 -2.03 11.82 -0.82
CA PHE A 25 -3.39 12.31 -1.03
C PHE A 25 -3.54 13.77 -0.61
N GLY A 26 -4.23 14.57 -1.42
CA GLY A 26 -4.50 15.97 -1.09
C GLY A 26 -5.66 16.22 -0.11
N PHE A 27 -6.45 15.20 0.24
CA PHE A 27 -7.49 15.33 1.27
C PHE A 27 -7.03 14.66 2.56
N GLU A 28 -6.99 15.39 3.66
CA GLU A 28 -6.53 14.84 4.94
C GLU A 28 -7.39 13.68 5.43
N LEU A 29 -6.84 12.46 5.37
CA LEU A 29 -7.54 11.28 5.85
C LEU A 29 -7.57 11.26 7.38
N LYS A 30 -6.62 11.88 8.08
CA LYS A 30 -6.47 11.77 9.54
C LYS A 30 -6.45 10.29 9.99
N GLY A 31 -5.79 9.45 9.19
CA GLY A 31 -5.61 8.04 9.50
C GLY A 31 -4.77 7.87 10.76
N ARG A 32 -5.00 6.77 11.47
CA ARG A 32 -4.29 6.37 12.67
C ARG A 32 -4.36 4.85 12.79
N PRO A 33 -3.49 4.20 13.58
CA PRO A 33 -3.61 2.78 13.81
C PRO A 33 -4.97 2.45 14.47
N VAL A 34 -5.64 1.45 13.95
CA VAL A 34 -6.90 0.91 14.47
C VAL A 34 -6.79 -0.61 14.50
N ALA A 35 -7.10 -1.23 15.64
CA ALA A 35 -7.29 -2.66 15.75
C ALA A 35 -8.78 -2.99 15.73
N VAL A 36 -9.19 -3.87 14.81
CA VAL A 36 -10.55 -4.38 14.65
C VAL A 36 -10.60 -5.81 15.23
N PRO A 37 -11.53 -6.12 16.15
CA PRO A 37 -11.64 -7.45 16.73
C PRO A 37 -12.19 -8.48 15.76
N ARG A 38 -12.22 -9.74 16.18
CA ARG A 38 -12.88 -10.83 15.45
C ARG A 38 -14.40 -10.63 15.42
N ASP A 39 -15.05 -11.36 14.51
CA ASP A 39 -16.51 -11.50 14.43
C ASP A 39 -17.29 -10.17 14.39
N GLN A 40 -16.81 -9.21 13.60
CA GLN A 40 -17.45 -7.90 13.43
C GLN A 40 -18.40 -7.88 12.24
N THR A 41 -19.49 -7.14 12.36
CA THR A 41 -20.42 -6.88 11.25
C THR A 41 -20.46 -5.40 10.95
N PHE A 42 -20.12 -5.04 9.71
CA PHE A 42 -20.09 -3.66 9.24
C PHE A 42 -21.30 -3.38 8.34
N PRO A 43 -22.03 -2.27 8.56
CA PRO A 43 -22.91 -1.73 7.53
C PRO A 43 -22.06 -1.32 6.33
N SER A 44 -22.53 -1.63 5.13
CA SER A 44 -21.93 -1.12 3.90
C SER A 44 -22.56 0.22 3.51
N ASP A 45 -21.78 1.07 2.84
CA ASP A 45 -22.26 2.25 2.14
C ASP A 45 -23.07 1.90 0.87
N VAL A 46 -23.06 0.63 0.45
CA VAL A 46 -24.04 0.09 -0.52
C VAL A 46 -25.38 -0.09 0.17
N ALA A 47 -26.44 0.45 -0.44
CA ALA A 47 -27.78 0.45 0.13
C ALA A 47 -28.27 -0.96 0.51
N ASN A 48 -28.81 -1.09 1.73
CA ASN A 48 -29.34 -2.34 2.30
C ASN A 48 -28.34 -3.49 2.32
N SER A 49 -27.04 -3.19 2.45
CA SER A 49 -25.98 -4.19 2.51
C SER A 49 -25.15 -4.08 3.80
N SER A 50 -24.58 -5.21 4.19
CA SER A 50 -23.64 -5.34 5.31
C SER A 50 -22.72 -6.51 5.01
N TYR A 51 -21.54 -6.52 5.62
CA TYR A 51 -20.60 -7.61 5.52
C TYR A 51 -20.05 -7.99 6.90
N HIS A 52 -19.68 -9.25 7.03
CA HIS A 52 -19.11 -9.80 8.26
C HIS A 52 -17.62 -10.08 8.06
N THR A 53 -16.83 -9.88 9.11
CA THR A 53 -15.40 -10.20 9.18
C THR A 53 -15.17 -11.18 10.30
N LYS A 54 -14.52 -12.31 9.98
CA LYS A 54 -14.22 -13.39 10.92
C LYS A 54 -12.94 -13.13 11.70
N TYR A 55 -11.95 -12.55 11.03
CA TYR A 55 -10.61 -12.35 11.57
C TYR A 55 -10.44 -10.97 12.21
N GLY A 56 -9.62 -10.92 13.27
CA GLY A 56 -9.10 -9.67 13.80
C GLY A 56 -7.99 -9.12 12.92
N PHE A 57 -7.89 -7.79 12.83
CA PHE A 57 -6.88 -7.11 12.02
C PHE A 57 -6.50 -5.74 12.55
N VAL A 58 -5.31 -5.25 12.20
CA VAL A 58 -4.80 -3.93 12.60
C VAL A 58 -4.23 -3.20 11.39
N GLY A 59 -4.42 -1.88 11.32
CA GLY A 59 -3.91 -1.08 10.22
C GLY A 59 -4.25 0.40 10.32
N ALA A 60 -3.93 1.20 9.30
CA ALA A 60 -4.32 2.59 9.24
C ALA A 60 -5.80 2.73 8.84
N GLY A 61 -6.56 3.44 9.66
CA GLY A 61 -7.96 3.74 9.39
C GLY A 61 -8.52 4.83 10.28
N ARG A 62 -9.85 4.95 10.29
CA ARG A 62 -10.62 5.79 11.21
C ARG A 62 -12.10 5.44 11.15
N ASN A 63 -12.85 5.82 12.18
CA ASN A 63 -14.30 5.80 12.12
C ASN A 63 -14.87 6.99 11.30
N LEU A 64 -15.70 6.68 10.29
CA LEU A 64 -16.42 7.63 9.42
C LEU A 64 -17.93 7.37 9.41
N GLY A 65 -18.46 6.97 10.55
CA GLY A 65 -19.79 6.36 10.68
C GLY A 65 -19.70 4.84 10.71
N ASN A 66 -18.68 4.27 10.06
CA ASN A 66 -18.15 2.91 10.22
C ASN A 66 -16.61 2.96 10.13
N TYR A 67 -15.93 1.95 10.66
CA TYR A 67 -14.47 1.86 10.52
C TYR A 67 -14.08 1.48 9.10
N ILE A 68 -13.20 2.29 8.50
CA ILE A 68 -12.60 2.03 7.19
C ILE A 68 -11.10 2.05 7.38
N LEU A 69 -10.43 0.94 7.06
CA LEU A 69 -8.98 0.87 6.97
C LEU A 69 -8.56 0.95 5.50
N VAL A 70 -7.34 1.44 5.26
CA VAL A 70 -6.75 1.65 3.93
C VAL A 70 -5.50 0.80 3.69
N ASP A 71 -4.92 0.25 4.74
CA ASP A 71 -3.90 -0.80 4.74
C ASP A 71 -3.85 -1.47 6.11
N GLY A 72 -3.28 -2.66 6.22
CA GLY A 72 -3.18 -3.40 7.49
C GLY A 72 -2.76 -4.85 7.33
N VAL A 73 -2.71 -5.56 8.47
CA VAL A 73 -2.41 -6.98 8.60
C VAL A 73 -3.45 -7.67 9.49
N ASN A 74 -3.86 -8.89 9.13
CA ASN A 74 -4.79 -9.69 9.91
C ASN A 74 -4.11 -10.79 10.73
N GLU A 75 -4.85 -11.43 11.63
CA GLU A 75 -4.34 -12.49 12.51
C GLU A 75 -3.79 -13.75 11.80
N LYS A 76 -4.08 -13.90 10.51
CA LYS A 76 -3.56 -15.00 9.66
C LYS A 76 -2.26 -14.60 8.95
N GLY A 77 -1.85 -13.34 9.09
CA GLY A 77 -0.67 -12.79 8.44
C GLY A 77 -0.92 -12.41 6.99
N VAL A 78 -2.16 -12.15 6.59
CA VAL A 78 -2.47 -11.48 5.33
C VAL A 78 -2.34 -9.98 5.54
N SER A 79 -1.48 -9.34 4.77
CA SER A 79 -1.37 -7.88 4.70
C SER A 79 -1.93 -7.37 3.37
N ALA A 80 -2.62 -6.25 3.40
CA ALA A 80 -3.20 -5.64 2.21
C ALA A 80 -3.08 -4.12 2.26
N ALA A 81 -3.09 -3.47 1.09
CA ALA A 81 -3.19 -2.03 0.97
C ALA A 81 -4.06 -1.62 -0.21
N ALA A 82 -4.88 -0.58 -0.02
CA ALA A 82 -5.71 0.04 -1.04
C ALA A 82 -5.01 1.29 -1.59
N LEU A 83 -4.88 1.34 -2.92
CA LEU A 83 -4.23 2.44 -3.63
C LEU A 83 -5.17 2.97 -4.73
N TYR A 84 -4.95 4.21 -5.16
CA TYR A 84 -5.80 4.88 -6.14
C TYR A 84 -5.61 4.29 -7.55
N PHE A 85 -6.71 4.04 -8.28
CA PHE A 85 -6.67 3.46 -9.63
C PHE A 85 -7.51 4.26 -10.64
N SER A 86 -7.19 5.55 -10.73
CA SER A 86 -7.97 6.55 -11.46
C SER A 86 -7.97 6.34 -12.97
N GLY A 87 -9.16 6.24 -13.56
CA GLY A 87 -9.37 6.18 -15.01
C GLY A 87 -9.49 4.77 -15.56
N GLU A 88 -9.14 3.76 -14.75
CA GLU A 88 -9.15 2.34 -15.12
C GLU A 88 -10.15 1.52 -14.28
N ALA A 89 -10.31 1.88 -12.99
CA ALA A 89 -11.24 1.18 -12.11
C ALA A 89 -12.70 1.32 -12.57
N GLN A 90 -13.38 0.19 -12.74
CA GLN A 90 -14.80 0.13 -13.08
C GLN A 90 -15.52 -0.81 -12.10
N PHE A 91 -16.52 -0.29 -11.38
CA PHE A 91 -17.28 -1.05 -10.40
C PHE A 91 -18.73 -1.23 -10.86
N ALA A 92 -19.45 -2.19 -10.27
CA ALA A 92 -20.84 -2.44 -10.59
C ALA A 92 -21.75 -1.27 -10.19
N ASP A 93 -22.78 -0.99 -10.98
CA ASP A 93 -23.77 0.06 -10.65
C ASP A 93 -24.77 -0.38 -9.58
N LYS A 94 -24.95 -1.70 -9.39
CA LYS A 94 -26.02 -2.28 -8.57
C LYS A 94 -25.55 -3.51 -7.83
N SER A 95 -26.23 -3.78 -6.72
CA SER A 95 -26.06 -5.02 -5.96
C SER A 95 -26.50 -6.24 -6.77
N VAL A 96 -25.80 -7.35 -6.57
CA VAL A 96 -26.12 -8.67 -7.12
C VAL A 96 -26.61 -9.58 -5.99
N PRO A 97 -27.82 -10.18 -6.09
CA PRO A 97 -28.32 -11.11 -5.07
C PRO A 97 -27.37 -12.30 -4.86
N GLY A 98 -27.14 -12.68 -3.60
CA GLY A 98 -26.26 -13.79 -3.23
C GLY A 98 -24.75 -13.48 -3.25
N LYS A 99 -24.34 -12.28 -3.66
CA LYS A 99 -22.96 -11.78 -3.54
C LYS A 99 -22.80 -10.93 -2.29
N VAL A 100 -21.56 -10.77 -1.84
CA VAL A 100 -21.17 -9.75 -0.86
C VAL A 100 -21.07 -8.41 -1.58
N ASN A 101 -22.03 -7.52 -1.35
CA ASN A 101 -22.13 -6.23 -2.04
C ASN A 101 -21.52 -5.13 -1.18
N ILE A 102 -20.34 -4.63 -1.54
CA ILE A 102 -19.63 -3.63 -0.75
C ILE A 102 -19.07 -2.50 -1.61
N ALA A 103 -18.80 -1.36 -0.98
CA ALA A 103 -18.19 -0.21 -1.65
C ALA A 103 -16.68 -0.44 -1.82
N PRO A 104 -15.99 0.26 -2.75
CA PRO A 104 -14.56 0.07 -2.98
C PRO A 104 -13.72 0.32 -1.72
N HIS A 105 -14.06 1.34 -0.93
CA HIS A 105 -13.35 1.66 0.31
C HIS A 105 -13.57 0.66 1.44
N GLU A 106 -14.44 -0.34 1.26
CA GLU A 106 -14.72 -1.39 2.26
C GLU A 106 -14.01 -2.72 1.92
N VAL A 107 -13.50 -2.86 0.69
CA VAL A 107 -12.88 -4.09 0.18
C VAL A 107 -11.68 -4.50 1.04
N LEU A 108 -10.88 -3.54 1.53
CA LEU A 108 -9.73 -3.86 2.38
C LEU A 108 -10.16 -4.51 3.70
N ASN A 109 -11.16 -3.97 4.39
CA ASN A 109 -11.69 -4.58 5.61
C ASN A 109 -12.20 -5.99 5.32
N TRP A 110 -12.86 -6.20 4.17
CA TRP A 110 -13.35 -7.51 3.79
C TRP A 110 -12.21 -8.50 3.52
N ILE A 111 -11.16 -8.08 2.81
CA ILE A 111 -9.94 -8.89 2.58
C ILE A 111 -9.32 -9.30 3.92
N LEU A 112 -8.97 -8.32 4.76
CA LEU A 112 -8.32 -8.55 6.05
C LEU A 112 -9.22 -9.37 6.99
N GLY A 113 -10.53 -9.19 6.90
CA GLY A 113 -11.50 -9.86 7.75
C GLY A 113 -11.84 -11.29 7.33
N ASN A 114 -11.50 -11.74 6.12
CA ASN A 114 -12.01 -13.01 5.58
C ASN A 114 -10.97 -13.91 4.89
N ALA A 115 -9.82 -13.42 4.46
CA ALA A 115 -8.78 -14.24 3.82
C ALA A 115 -7.70 -14.65 4.82
N ALA A 116 -7.26 -15.92 4.78
CA ALA A 116 -6.13 -16.43 5.55
C ALA A 116 -4.83 -16.56 4.73
N SER A 117 -4.90 -16.44 3.41
CA SER A 117 -3.75 -16.36 2.50
C SER A 117 -4.10 -15.62 1.20
N VAL A 118 -3.08 -15.25 0.42
CA VAL A 118 -3.24 -14.70 -0.94
C VAL A 118 -3.97 -15.69 -1.84
N GLN A 119 -3.63 -16.98 -1.73
CA GLN A 119 -4.30 -18.03 -2.48
C GLN A 119 -5.78 -18.17 -2.10
N GLU A 120 -6.10 -18.15 -0.80
CA GLU A 120 -7.50 -18.25 -0.35
C GLU A 120 -8.31 -17.05 -0.84
N LEU A 121 -7.75 -15.84 -0.80
CA LEU A 121 -8.41 -14.65 -1.34
C LEU A 121 -8.82 -14.85 -2.81
N GLY A 122 -7.96 -15.46 -3.62
CA GLY A 122 -8.27 -15.85 -5.01
C GLY A 122 -9.55 -16.68 -5.15
N THR A 123 -9.85 -17.54 -4.17
CA THR A 123 -11.08 -18.36 -4.16
C THR A 123 -12.30 -17.62 -3.61
N LEU A 124 -12.09 -16.54 -2.86
CA LEU A 124 -13.16 -15.74 -2.25
C LEU A 124 -13.62 -14.59 -3.14
N ILE A 125 -12.76 -14.07 -4.03
CA ILE A 125 -13.04 -12.88 -4.85
C ILE A 125 -14.33 -13.02 -5.67
N ASP A 126 -14.65 -14.21 -6.17
CA ASP A 126 -15.89 -14.45 -6.91
C ASP A 126 -17.14 -14.22 -6.06
N GLN A 127 -17.05 -14.23 -4.74
CA GLN A 127 -18.19 -13.92 -3.86
C GLN A 127 -18.48 -12.42 -3.78
N LEU A 128 -17.51 -11.59 -4.17
CA LEU A 128 -17.56 -10.14 -4.03
C LEU A 128 -18.25 -9.50 -5.24
N ASN A 129 -19.10 -8.50 -4.98
CA ASN A 129 -19.56 -7.54 -5.96
C ASN A 129 -19.23 -6.14 -5.44
N VAL A 130 -18.19 -5.53 -6.01
CA VAL A 130 -17.81 -4.16 -5.64
C VAL A 130 -18.71 -3.19 -6.39
N VAL A 131 -19.53 -2.45 -5.64
CA VAL A 131 -20.54 -1.53 -6.18
C VAL A 131 -20.04 -0.10 -6.04
N ALA A 132 -20.21 0.70 -7.10
CA ALA A 132 -19.88 2.12 -7.11
C ALA A 132 -20.75 2.93 -6.14
N ALA A 133 -20.37 2.93 -4.85
CA ALA A 133 -21.00 3.71 -3.81
C ALA A 133 -20.05 4.83 -3.32
N PRO A 134 -20.58 6.02 -2.99
CA PRO A 134 -19.76 7.14 -2.53
C PRO A 134 -19.31 6.95 -1.09
N VAL A 135 -18.04 7.27 -0.81
CA VAL A 135 -17.61 7.44 0.59
C VAL A 135 -18.24 8.71 1.14
N LYS A 136 -18.96 8.62 2.26
CA LYS A 136 -19.79 9.70 2.81
C LYS A 136 -19.06 11.04 2.95
N VAL A 137 -17.80 11.03 3.39
CA VAL A 137 -17.02 12.26 3.60
C VAL A 137 -16.55 12.94 2.31
N MET A 138 -16.51 12.23 1.18
CA MET A 138 -16.10 12.82 -0.11
C MET A 138 -17.24 12.97 -1.10
N GLY A 139 -18.40 12.33 -0.85
CA GLY A 139 -19.56 12.36 -1.74
C GLY A 139 -19.33 11.72 -3.11
N LYS A 140 -18.26 10.93 -3.28
CA LYS A 140 -17.91 10.26 -4.53
C LYS A 140 -17.35 8.87 -4.29
N SER A 141 -17.55 7.98 -5.25
CA SER A 141 -16.87 6.68 -5.24
C SER A 141 -15.38 6.90 -5.54
N VAL A 142 -14.52 6.17 -4.83
CA VAL A 142 -13.07 6.27 -4.99
C VAL A 142 -12.58 5.12 -5.87
N PRO A 143 -11.88 5.39 -6.99
CA PRO A 143 -11.32 4.35 -7.83
C PRO A 143 -10.12 3.73 -7.11
N LEU A 144 -10.19 2.44 -6.79
CA LEU A 144 -9.19 1.72 -6.01
C LEU A 144 -8.78 0.41 -6.69
N HIS A 145 -7.54 0.01 -6.43
CA HIS A 145 -7.03 -1.35 -6.61
C HIS A 145 -6.26 -1.77 -5.34
N TRP A 146 -5.98 -3.06 -5.19
CA TRP A 146 -5.43 -3.60 -3.94
C TRP A 146 -4.22 -4.48 -4.21
N ILE A 147 -3.20 -4.35 -3.37
CA ILE A 147 -2.10 -5.32 -3.26
C ILE A 147 -2.35 -6.15 -2.01
N VAL A 148 -2.06 -7.44 -2.09
CA VAL A 148 -2.19 -8.38 -0.97
C VAL A 148 -0.94 -9.25 -0.92
N THR A 149 -0.37 -9.45 0.27
CA THR A 149 0.73 -10.40 0.51
C THR A 149 0.41 -11.22 1.76
N ASP A 150 1.00 -12.40 1.88
CA ASP A 150 0.89 -13.19 3.10
C ASP A 150 2.25 -13.65 3.63
N ARG A 151 2.22 -14.48 4.69
CA ARG A 151 3.40 -15.03 5.38
C ARG A 151 4.34 -15.80 4.47
N THR A 152 3.85 -16.37 3.36
CA THR A 152 4.68 -17.11 2.42
C THR A 152 5.54 -16.17 1.55
N GLY A 153 5.20 -14.88 1.51
CA GLY A 153 5.80 -13.89 0.62
C GLY A 153 5.15 -13.88 -0.77
N GLU A 154 4.15 -14.72 -1.02
CA GLU A 154 3.31 -14.58 -2.20
C GLU A 154 2.59 -13.23 -2.15
N SER A 155 2.48 -12.57 -3.31
CA SER A 155 1.87 -11.25 -3.44
C SER A 155 1.09 -11.16 -4.74
N ASP A 156 -0.14 -10.67 -4.66
CA ASP A 156 -1.03 -10.49 -5.81
C ASP A 156 -1.62 -9.08 -5.83
N VAL A 157 -2.07 -8.65 -7.01
CA VAL A 157 -2.77 -7.39 -7.27
C VAL A 157 -4.20 -7.69 -7.72
N LEU A 158 -5.17 -7.05 -7.08
CA LEU A 158 -6.58 -7.07 -7.43
C LEU A 158 -6.97 -5.75 -8.13
N GLU A 159 -7.28 -5.83 -9.42
CA GLU A 159 -7.82 -4.74 -10.23
C GLU A 159 -9.21 -5.10 -10.75
N ILE A 160 -10.17 -4.19 -10.65
CA ILE A 160 -11.51 -4.37 -11.23
C ILE A 160 -11.67 -3.31 -12.31
N MET A 161 -11.70 -3.76 -13.56
CA MET A 161 -11.72 -2.94 -14.77
C MET A 161 -13.00 -3.21 -15.58
N ALA A 162 -13.17 -2.49 -16.68
CA ALA A 162 -14.38 -2.59 -17.50
C ALA A 162 -14.65 -4.00 -18.06
N ASP A 163 -13.61 -4.81 -18.23
CA ASP A 163 -13.67 -6.19 -18.71
C ASP A 163 -13.76 -7.24 -17.59
N GLY A 164 -13.69 -6.83 -16.31
CA GLY A 164 -13.94 -7.71 -15.18
C GLY A 164 -12.92 -7.59 -14.05
N VAL A 165 -12.88 -8.64 -13.23
CA VAL A 165 -11.98 -8.75 -12.08
C VAL A 165 -10.69 -9.44 -12.51
N HIS A 166 -9.56 -8.82 -12.18
CA HIS A 166 -8.22 -9.31 -12.45
C HIS A 166 -7.50 -9.50 -11.12
N TYR A 167 -7.21 -10.75 -10.77
CA TYR A 167 -6.39 -11.10 -9.61
C TYR A 167 -5.09 -11.72 -10.12
N MET A 168 -4.01 -10.96 -10.01
CA MET A 168 -2.78 -11.19 -10.76
C MET A 168 -1.59 -11.34 -9.84
N LYS A 169 -0.77 -12.37 -10.09
CA LYS A 169 0.50 -12.54 -9.39
C LYS A 169 1.42 -11.34 -9.56
N ASN A 170 2.00 -10.87 -8.47
CA ASN A 170 2.96 -9.76 -8.43
C ASN A 170 4.39 -10.28 -8.23
N PRO A 171 5.14 -10.54 -9.31
CA PRO A 171 6.49 -11.08 -9.19
C PRO A 171 7.53 -10.07 -8.69
N VAL A 172 7.20 -8.78 -8.70
CA VAL A 172 8.14 -7.69 -8.33
C VAL A 172 7.84 -7.09 -6.97
N GLY A 173 6.76 -7.51 -6.31
CA GLY A 173 6.39 -7.07 -4.96
C GLY A 173 6.07 -5.58 -4.84
N VAL A 174 5.75 -4.89 -5.93
CA VAL A 174 5.49 -3.43 -5.93
C VAL A 174 4.15 -3.16 -6.61
N MET A 175 3.41 -2.17 -6.10
CA MET A 175 2.21 -1.63 -6.76
C MET A 175 2.17 -0.12 -6.53
N THR A 176 1.65 0.63 -7.51
CA THR A 176 1.47 2.08 -7.36
C THR A 176 0.02 2.50 -7.67
N ASN A 177 -0.24 3.03 -8.85
CA ASN A 177 -1.53 3.52 -9.32
C ASN A 177 -1.59 3.26 -10.83
N SER A 178 -2.58 3.85 -11.50
CA SER A 178 -2.73 3.75 -12.96
C SER A 178 -1.44 4.12 -13.74
N PRO A 179 -1.15 3.47 -14.88
CA PRO A 179 -1.98 2.47 -15.59
C PRO A 179 -2.11 1.12 -14.87
N ASP A 180 -2.81 0.16 -15.48
CA ASP A 180 -2.99 -1.19 -14.96
C ASP A 180 -1.67 -1.91 -14.65
N PHE A 181 -1.74 -2.91 -13.77
CA PHE A 181 -0.56 -3.59 -13.27
C PHE A 181 0.23 -4.31 -14.38
N THR A 182 -0.43 -4.89 -15.38
CA THR A 182 0.25 -5.60 -16.47
C THR A 182 1.06 -4.63 -17.35
N TRP A 183 0.57 -3.41 -17.51
CA TRP A 183 1.32 -2.34 -18.18
C TRP A 183 2.59 -1.98 -17.40
N HIS A 184 2.52 -1.85 -16.08
CA HIS A 184 3.71 -1.56 -15.25
C HIS A 184 4.76 -2.67 -15.37
N LEU A 185 4.33 -3.93 -15.35
CA LEU A 185 5.23 -5.07 -15.57
C LEU A 185 5.90 -5.00 -16.95
N LYS A 186 5.14 -4.67 -18.00
CA LYS A 186 5.70 -4.49 -19.34
C LYS A 186 6.69 -3.32 -19.39
N ASN A 187 6.39 -2.23 -18.69
CA ASN A 187 7.23 -1.03 -18.66
C ASN A 187 8.62 -1.29 -18.06
N LEU A 188 8.78 -2.27 -17.17
CA LEU A 188 10.10 -2.69 -16.65
C LEU A 188 11.09 -3.06 -17.76
N SER A 189 10.60 -3.51 -18.92
CA SER A 189 11.43 -3.84 -20.08
C SER A 189 12.23 -2.64 -20.62
N ASN A 190 11.84 -1.41 -20.28
CA ASN A 190 12.59 -0.20 -20.66
C ASN A 190 13.77 0.11 -19.72
N TYR A 191 13.91 -0.62 -18.61
CA TYR A 191 14.84 -0.29 -17.51
C TYR A 191 15.79 -1.45 -17.14
N THR A 192 15.98 -2.42 -18.04
CA THR A 192 16.82 -3.60 -17.80
C THR A 192 18.31 -3.30 -17.57
N GLU A 193 18.75 -2.09 -17.93
CA GLU A 193 20.13 -1.64 -17.73
C GLU A 193 20.40 -1.05 -16.34
N LEU A 194 19.34 -0.79 -15.54
CA LEU A 194 19.50 -0.27 -14.19
C LEU A 194 20.20 -1.31 -13.32
N LYS A 195 21.24 -0.89 -12.59
CA LYS A 195 22.02 -1.75 -11.69
C LYS A 195 22.72 -0.93 -10.60
N PRO A 196 23.06 -1.52 -9.44
CA PRO A 196 23.73 -0.81 -8.35
C PRO A 196 25.21 -0.55 -8.61
N THR A 197 25.79 -1.14 -9.65
CA THR A 197 27.22 -1.02 -10.00
C THR A 197 27.46 -0.02 -11.12
N PRO A 198 28.61 0.66 -11.16
CA PRO A 198 28.92 1.60 -12.24
C PRO A 198 28.87 0.98 -13.64
N HIS A 199 28.51 1.78 -14.65
CA HIS A 199 28.76 1.40 -16.04
C HIS A 199 30.28 1.44 -16.34
N PRO A 200 30.77 0.56 -17.24
CA PRO A 200 32.18 0.55 -17.60
C PRO A 200 32.58 1.85 -18.31
N ALA A 201 33.88 2.18 -18.25
CA ALA A 201 34.46 3.23 -19.07
C ALA A 201 34.31 2.91 -20.57
N ARG A 202 34.30 3.95 -21.40
CA ARG A 202 34.25 3.85 -22.87
C ARG A 202 35.47 4.52 -23.48
N ASP A 203 35.99 3.92 -24.55
CA ASP A 203 37.03 4.51 -25.39
C ASP A 203 36.39 5.10 -26.65
N TYR A 204 36.71 6.36 -26.95
CA TYR A 204 36.39 7.02 -28.21
C TYR A 204 37.70 7.49 -28.86
N ASP A 205 38.26 6.66 -29.75
CA ASP A 205 39.51 6.94 -30.47
C ASP A 205 40.68 7.35 -29.54
N GLY A 206 40.84 6.64 -28.43
CA GLY A 206 41.88 6.90 -27.41
C GLY A 206 41.47 7.91 -26.34
N TYR A 207 40.30 8.53 -26.44
CA TYR A 207 39.72 9.35 -25.38
C TYR A 207 38.89 8.49 -24.43
N GLN A 208 39.39 8.27 -23.22
CA GLN A 208 38.75 7.47 -22.18
C GLN A 208 37.71 8.30 -21.42
N VAL A 209 36.47 7.80 -21.39
CA VAL A 209 35.35 8.39 -20.66
C VAL A 209 34.91 7.44 -19.56
N SER A 210 34.99 7.88 -18.31
CA SER A 210 34.47 7.18 -17.14
C SER A 210 33.35 8.00 -16.47
N SER A 211 32.49 7.34 -15.69
CA SER A 211 31.53 8.07 -14.86
C SER A 211 32.23 8.92 -13.80
N PHE A 212 31.62 10.04 -13.41
CA PHE A 212 32.16 10.96 -12.39
C PHE A 212 32.14 10.41 -10.95
N GLY A 213 31.52 9.24 -10.72
CA GLY A 213 31.50 8.58 -9.42
C GLY A 213 30.62 7.32 -9.42
N PRO A 214 30.49 6.65 -8.25
CA PRO A 214 29.52 5.58 -8.05
C PRO A 214 28.07 6.01 -8.31
N GLY A 215 27.18 5.06 -8.59
CA GLY A 215 25.76 5.30 -8.86
C GLY A 215 25.41 5.50 -10.36
N SER A 216 26.40 5.53 -11.25
CA SER A 216 26.15 5.65 -12.70
C SER A 216 25.31 4.51 -13.28
N GLY A 217 25.28 3.33 -12.63
CA GLY A 217 24.43 2.21 -13.02
C GLY A 217 22.93 2.46 -12.91
N ALA A 218 22.51 3.49 -12.17
CA ALA A 218 21.12 3.90 -12.08
C ALA A 218 20.75 4.99 -13.13
N LEU A 219 21.66 5.33 -14.05
CA LEU A 219 21.41 6.33 -15.09
C LEU A 219 20.21 5.91 -15.95
N GLY A 220 19.27 6.84 -16.17
CA GLY A 220 18.02 6.59 -16.88
C GLY A 220 16.83 6.33 -15.95
N MET A 221 17.06 6.12 -14.66
CA MET A 221 15.99 6.03 -13.67
C MET A 221 15.18 7.34 -13.61
N PRO A 222 13.85 7.29 -13.71
CA PRO A 222 13.04 8.50 -13.73
C PRO A 222 12.90 9.10 -12.32
N GLY A 223 13.03 10.43 -12.21
CA GLY A 223 13.04 11.15 -10.93
C GLY A 223 11.75 11.89 -10.58
N ASP A 224 10.75 11.92 -11.47
CA ASP A 224 9.48 12.61 -11.22
C ASP A 224 8.54 11.81 -10.30
N TYR A 225 7.45 12.43 -9.85
CA TYR A 225 6.53 11.81 -8.90
C TYR A 225 5.41 10.98 -9.54
N THR A 226 5.41 10.76 -10.86
CA THR A 226 4.37 9.96 -11.51
C THR A 226 4.34 8.52 -11.02
N SER A 227 3.24 7.82 -11.28
CA SER A 227 3.03 6.44 -10.83
C SER A 227 4.03 5.51 -11.47
N VAL A 228 4.22 5.71 -12.78
CA VAL A 228 5.21 5.02 -13.60
C VAL A 228 6.59 5.18 -12.99
N SER A 229 7.00 6.42 -12.70
CA SER A 229 8.34 6.70 -12.19
C SER A 229 8.56 6.16 -10.77
N ARG A 230 7.58 6.30 -9.88
CA ARG A 230 7.63 5.71 -8.53
C ARG A 230 7.68 4.19 -8.58
N PHE A 231 6.93 3.54 -9.47
CA PHE A 231 6.97 2.08 -9.63
C PHE A 231 8.37 1.60 -10.00
N ILE A 232 9.00 2.23 -11.00
CA ILE A 232 10.37 1.88 -11.42
C ILE A 232 11.39 2.10 -10.30
N ARG A 233 11.33 3.25 -9.62
CA ARG A 233 12.23 3.53 -8.49
C ARG A 233 12.06 2.50 -7.38
N THR A 234 10.83 2.17 -6.99
CA THR A 234 10.58 1.24 -5.89
C THR A 234 10.94 -0.20 -6.24
N VAL A 235 10.71 -0.66 -7.48
CA VAL A 235 11.18 -1.98 -7.92
C VAL A 235 12.70 -2.05 -7.86
N TYR A 236 13.41 -1.04 -8.35
CA TYR A 236 14.87 -0.99 -8.27
C TYR A 236 15.36 -1.00 -6.82
N MET A 237 14.79 -0.16 -5.95
CA MET A 237 15.18 -0.10 -4.54
C MET A 237 14.93 -1.43 -3.83
N ARG A 238 13.76 -2.05 -4.04
CA ARG A 238 13.42 -3.35 -3.47
C ARG A 238 14.42 -4.44 -3.90
N GLU A 239 14.83 -4.45 -5.15
CA GLU A 239 15.72 -5.47 -5.71
C GLU A 239 17.15 -5.37 -5.19
N TYR A 240 17.65 -4.15 -4.98
CA TYR A 240 19.07 -3.91 -4.69
C TYR A 240 19.37 -3.43 -3.27
N THR A 241 18.35 -3.15 -2.47
CA THR A 241 18.52 -2.91 -1.03
C THR A 241 18.89 -4.21 -0.33
N ASP A 242 19.89 -4.17 0.55
CA ASP A 242 20.31 -5.32 1.34
C ASP A 242 19.19 -5.83 2.23
N GLN A 243 19.05 -7.15 2.31
CA GLN A 243 18.20 -7.77 3.32
C GLN A 243 18.78 -7.53 4.71
N VAL A 244 17.91 -7.26 5.67
CA VAL A 244 18.28 -7.03 7.07
C VAL A 244 17.44 -7.92 7.99
N ALA A 245 17.85 -8.09 9.23
CA ALA A 245 17.04 -8.81 10.22
C ALA A 245 15.66 -8.15 10.41
N THR A 246 14.65 -8.93 10.83
CA THR A 246 13.27 -8.45 11.09
C THR A 246 13.24 -7.18 11.95
N SER A 247 14.06 -7.12 13.01
CA SER A 247 14.12 -5.96 13.91
C SER A 247 14.57 -4.65 13.26
N GLN A 248 15.23 -4.72 12.10
CA GLN A 248 15.71 -3.58 11.32
C GLN A 248 14.85 -3.32 10.07
N THR A 249 13.95 -4.23 9.73
CA THR A 249 13.23 -4.23 8.44
C THR A 249 12.33 -3.01 8.27
N VAL A 250 11.68 -2.54 9.35
CA VAL A 250 10.88 -1.30 9.30
C VAL A 250 11.75 -0.09 8.96
N THR A 251 12.97 -0.01 9.49
CA THR A 251 13.92 1.05 9.16
C THR A 251 14.34 0.97 7.70
N GLU A 252 14.65 -0.22 7.20
CA GLU A 252 15.05 -0.42 5.79
C GLU A 252 13.92 -0.06 4.81
N LEU A 253 12.70 -0.51 5.10
CA LEU A 253 11.49 -0.13 4.36
C LEU A 253 11.28 1.39 4.38
N SER A 254 11.60 2.07 5.48
CA SER A 254 11.51 3.53 5.55
C SER A 254 12.48 4.20 4.57
N HIS A 255 13.69 3.67 4.38
CA HIS A 255 14.66 4.16 3.40
C HIS A 255 14.20 3.92 1.96
N ILE A 256 13.65 2.75 1.67
CA ILE A 256 13.05 2.44 0.35
C ILE A 256 11.92 3.42 0.03
N LEU A 257 11.00 3.64 0.98
CA LEU A 257 9.85 4.52 0.77
C LEU A 257 10.22 6.01 0.72
N ASN A 258 11.32 6.45 1.36
CA ASN A 258 11.81 7.83 1.23
C ASN A 258 12.08 8.23 -0.23
N ALA A 259 12.50 7.28 -1.09
CA ALA A 259 12.77 7.54 -2.51
C ALA A 259 11.52 7.91 -3.34
N VAL A 260 10.34 7.71 -2.77
CA VAL A 260 9.04 7.98 -3.39
C VAL A 260 8.10 8.79 -2.51
N GLU A 261 8.57 9.24 -1.34
CA GLU A 261 7.86 10.18 -0.48
C GLU A 261 7.69 11.51 -1.22
N ILE A 262 6.49 12.10 -1.11
CA ILE A 262 6.12 13.35 -1.78
C ILE A 262 6.05 14.45 -0.72
N PRO A 263 7.04 15.35 -0.65
CA PRO A 263 6.96 16.55 0.17
C PRO A 263 5.81 17.47 -0.25
N LYS A 264 5.30 18.26 0.69
CA LYS A 264 4.39 19.37 0.35
C LYS A 264 5.08 20.36 -0.61
N GLY A 265 4.33 20.87 -1.59
CA GLY A 265 4.77 21.87 -2.56
C GLY A 265 5.41 21.34 -3.85
N VAL A 266 5.79 20.06 -3.94
CA VAL A 266 6.49 19.55 -5.14
C VAL A 266 5.56 18.89 -6.17
N LYS A 267 4.31 18.60 -5.77
CA LYS A 267 3.30 17.96 -6.62
C LYS A 267 1.97 18.70 -6.55
N ILE A 268 1.82 19.71 -7.41
CA ILE A 268 0.65 20.58 -7.46
C ILE A 268 -0.19 20.22 -8.69
N LYS A 269 -1.51 20.11 -8.50
CA LYS A 269 -2.48 19.84 -9.56
C LYS A 269 -2.83 21.14 -10.31
N GLN A 270 -3.46 21.01 -11.48
CA GLN A 270 -3.94 22.15 -12.25
C GLN A 270 -4.94 23.05 -11.49
N ASP A 271 -5.68 22.48 -10.53
CA ASP A 271 -6.61 23.22 -9.66
C ASP A 271 -5.92 23.89 -8.46
N GLY A 272 -4.59 23.82 -8.36
CA GLY A 272 -3.79 24.38 -7.28
C GLY A 272 -3.73 23.52 -6.03
N SER A 273 -4.50 22.43 -5.94
CA SER A 273 -4.38 21.49 -4.81
C SER A 273 -3.08 20.69 -4.89
N GLU A 274 -2.42 20.49 -3.76
CA GLU A 274 -1.25 19.62 -3.68
C GLU A 274 -1.62 18.19 -3.28
N ASP A 275 -0.80 17.23 -3.70
CA ASP A 275 -0.74 15.91 -3.05
C ASP A 275 0.61 15.78 -2.36
N TYR A 276 0.61 15.16 -1.20
CA TYR A 276 1.82 14.86 -0.44
C TYR A 276 1.61 13.53 0.29
N THR A 277 2.70 12.92 0.74
CA THR A 277 2.65 11.69 1.55
C THR A 277 2.16 12.01 2.95
N GLN A 278 0.98 11.53 3.34
CA GLN A 278 0.41 11.76 4.68
C GLN A 278 1.03 10.86 5.75
N TYR A 279 1.37 9.62 5.37
CA TYR A 279 2.06 8.68 6.24
C TYR A 279 2.72 7.55 5.43
N ARG A 280 3.61 6.83 6.10
CA ARG A 280 4.12 5.52 5.70
C ARG A 280 3.61 4.45 6.66
N GLY A 281 3.08 3.36 6.12
CA GLY A 281 2.60 2.20 6.87
C GLY A 281 3.49 0.99 6.60
N TYR A 282 3.68 0.15 7.60
CA TYR A 282 4.52 -1.05 7.54
C TYR A 282 3.81 -2.20 8.26
N MET A 283 3.64 -3.33 7.59
CA MET A 283 2.85 -4.48 8.04
C MET A 283 3.74 -5.71 8.10
N ASP A 284 3.96 -6.24 9.30
CA ASP A 284 4.70 -7.47 9.57
C ASP A 284 3.74 -8.67 9.56
N THR A 285 3.85 -9.54 8.56
CA THR A 285 2.93 -10.67 8.37
C THR A 285 3.14 -11.79 9.38
N GLN A 286 4.35 -11.95 9.93
CA GLN A 286 4.66 -13.00 10.90
C GLN A 286 4.27 -12.57 12.31
N ASN A 287 4.72 -11.39 12.72
CA ASN A 287 4.56 -10.91 14.10
C ASN A 287 3.22 -10.19 14.31
N LEU A 288 2.43 -9.97 13.24
CA LEU A 288 1.11 -9.34 13.29
C LEU A 288 1.17 -7.91 13.81
N ILE A 289 2.19 -7.18 13.35
CA ILE A 289 2.49 -5.84 13.80
C ILE A 289 2.21 -4.85 12.68
N TYR A 290 1.48 -3.79 13.01
CA TYR A 290 1.32 -2.63 12.15
C TYR A 290 2.13 -1.46 12.72
N SER A 291 3.03 -0.91 11.92
CA SER A 291 3.78 0.30 12.23
C SER A 291 3.35 1.44 11.30
N MET A 292 3.33 2.67 11.81
CA MET A 292 2.93 3.87 11.07
C MET A 292 3.84 5.04 11.41
N GLN A 293 4.29 5.77 10.39
CA GLN A 293 5.05 7.01 10.51
C GLN A 293 4.27 8.15 9.84
N PRO A 294 3.68 9.09 10.60
CA PRO A 294 2.96 10.22 10.03
C PRO A 294 3.92 11.24 9.40
N TYR A 295 3.43 12.07 8.48
CA TYR A 295 4.26 13.08 7.80
C TYR A 295 4.90 14.09 8.76
N ASN A 296 4.13 14.56 9.76
CA ASN A 296 4.58 15.63 10.66
C ASN A 296 5.44 15.14 11.83
N ASP A 297 5.65 13.82 11.99
CA ASP A 297 6.43 13.25 13.08
C ASP A 297 7.21 12.03 12.60
N GLN A 298 8.55 12.12 12.71
CA GLN A 298 9.46 11.06 12.31
C GLN A 298 9.41 9.83 13.25
N THR A 299 8.71 9.91 14.39
CA THR A 299 8.50 8.77 15.28
C THR A 299 7.67 7.69 14.59
N ILE A 300 8.15 6.44 14.62
CA ILE A 300 7.40 5.29 14.12
C ILE A 300 6.56 4.72 15.27
N TYR A 301 5.25 4.75 15.12
CA TYR A 301 4.27 4.21 16.06
C TYR A 301 3.96 2.77 15.71
N GLN A 302 3.86 1.89 16.70
CA GLN A 302 3.67 0.45 16.47
C GLN A 302 2.53 -0.10 17.31
N VAL A 303 1.72 -0.98 16.69
CA VAL A 303 0.63 -1.72 17.34
C VAL A 303 0.76 -3.18 16.94
N ALA A 304 0.98 -4.05 17.92
CA ALA A 304 0.88 -5.51 17.75
C ALA A 304 -0.58 -5.95 17.92
N LEU A 305 -1.06 -6.80 17.04
CA LEU A 305 -2.40 -7.39 17.13
C LEU A 305 -2.43 -8.51 18.18
N THR A 306 -2.67 -8.13 19.44
CA THR A 306 -2.72 -9.08 20.56
C THR A 306 -4.06 -9.82 20.64
N GLU A 307 -4.08 -10.96 21.34
CA GLU A 307 -5.33 -11.67 21.65
C GLU A 307 -6.34 -10.80 22.40
N ASP A 308 -5.89 -9.95 23.33
CA ASP A 308 -6.77 -9.03 24.04
C ASP A 308 -7.46 -8.03 23.10
N LEU A 309 -6.75 -7.50 22.10
CA LEU A 309 -7.32 -6.62 21.08
C LEU A 309 -8.30 -7.37 20.16
N MET A 310 -7.95 -8.60 19.77
CA MET A 310 -8.78 -9.42 18.88
C MET A 310 -10.07 -9.91 19.52
N ASN A 311 -10.13 -10.00 20.85
CA ASN A 311 -11.29 -10.48 21.60
C ASN A 311 -12.14 -9.36 22.22
N GLN A 312 -11.87 -8.08 21.90
CA GLN A 312 -12.75 -6.98 22.30
C GLN A 312 -14.08 -7.02 21.53
N SER A 313 -15.09 -6.29 22.02
CA SER A 313 -16.38 -6.14 21.33
C SER A 313 -16.39 -5.04 20.28
N THR A 314 -15.46 -4.08 20.35
CA THR A 314 -15.41 -2.90 19.47
C THR A 314 -13.98 -2.56 19.05
N PRO A 315 -13.77 -1.92 17.90
CA PRO A 315 -12.43 -1.49 17.49
C PRO A 315 -11.77 -0.50 18.44
N THR A 316 -10.45 -0.63 18.58
CA THR A 316 -9.59 0.24 19.38
C THR A 316 -8.79 1.16 18.46
N GLU A 317 -8.90 2.48 18.66
CA GLU A 317 -8.06 3.47 17.97
C GLU A 317 -6.84 3.83 18.81
N PHE A 318 -5.69 3.99 18.16
CA PHE A 318 -4.45 4.43 18.81
C PHE A 318 -4.07 5.82 18.28
N PRO A 319 -4.27 6.90 19.05
CA PRO A 319 -3.91 8.23 18.62
C PRO A 319 -2.39 8.37 18.49
N ILE A 320 -1.94 9.16 17.51
CA ILE A 320 -0.54 9.48 17.26
C ILE A 320 -0.33 11.00 17.34
N ALA A 321 0.89 11.45 17.57
CA ALA A 321 1.19 12.88 17.59
C ALA A 321 1.06 13.49 16.18
N ASP A 322 0.71 14.78 16.14
CA ASP A 322 0.58 15.56 14.91
C ASP A 322 1.75 16.52 14.69
N GLN A 323 2.77 16.46 15.56
CA GLN A 323 3.98 17.29 15.55
C GLN A 323 5.22 16.47 15.90
N GLN A 324 6.36 16.89 15.35
CA GLN A 324 7.65 16.24 15.57
C GLN A 324 7.99 16.17 17.06
N GLN A 325 8.30 14.95 17.51
CA GLN A 325 8.83 14.72 18.84
C GLN A 325 10.35 14.81 18.82
N PHE A 326 10.92 15.47 19.83
CA PHE A 326 12.38 15.57 19.99
C PHE A 326 12.78 14.94 21.31
N GLN A 327 13.71 13.98 21.27
CA GLN A 327 14.42 13.55 22.46
C GLN A 327 15.47 14.61 22.80
N LYS A 328 15.17 15.47 23.77
CA LYS A 328 16.13 16.48 24.23
C LYS A 328 17.30 15.80 24.94
N MET A 329 18.52 16.13 24.51
CA MET A 329 19.75 15.64 25.15
C MET A 329 20.21 16.55 26.31
N ASN A 330 19.54 17.68 26.50
CA ASN A 330 19.78 18.67 27.56
C ASN A 330 18.50 19.42 27.96
#